data_AF-A0A967ZFS0-F1
#
_entry.id   AF-A0A967ZFS0-F1
#
_cell.length_a   1.000
_cell.length_b   1.000
_cell.length_c   1.000
_cell.angle_alpha   90.00
_cell.angle_beta   90.00
_cell.angle_gamma   90.00
#
_symmetry.space_group_name_H-M   'P 1'
#
loop_
_entity.id
_entity.type
_entity.pdbx_description
1 polymer ?
#
loop_
_entity_poly.entity_id
_entity_poly.type
_entity_poly.pdbx_seq_one_letter_code
_entity_poly.pdbx_strand_id
1 'polypeptide(L)'
;EPRRLDVPGADLPDVRYLRDLPDSDHLRDVLDEGHRVAIVGGGWIGMEVAAAARQHGADVTLIEVADLPLQRVLGDDVARVFADLHRERGVDLRLGTGVRQIVGDDDRVVAVVTEDGTEVMADTVVVGIGITPRTDLGAA
;
A
#
# COMPACT_ATOMS: atom_id res chain seq x y z
N GLU A 1 6.17 8.02 13.44
CA GLU A 1 4.85 8.15 12.80
C GLU A 1 4.90 7.66 11.37
N PRO A 2 3.86 6.96 10.87
CA PRO A 2 3.67 6.74 9.45
C PRO A 2 3.69 8.07 8.70
N ARG A 3 4.35 8.13 7.55
CA ARG A 3 4.21 9.25 6.63
C ARG A 3 2.80 9.21 6.05
N ARG A 4 2.11 10.35 6.07
CA ARG A 4 0.77 10.49 5.51
C ARG A 4 0.86 10.69 4.00
N LEU A 5 -0.05 10.05 3.29
CA LEU A 5 -0.25 10.29 1.87
C LEU A 5 -0.94 11.65 1.70
N ASP A 6 -0.41 12.49 0.82
CA ASP A 6 -0.91 13.85 0.57
C ASP A 6 -1.48 13.94 -0.84
N VAL A 7 -2.66 13.35 -1.02
CA VAL A 7 -3.43 13.36 -2.28
C VAL A 7 -4.91 13.54 -1.98
N PRO A 8 -5.72 14.03 -2.92
CA PRO A 8 -7.18 14.07 -2.75
C PRO A 8 -7.73 12.68 -2.38
N GLY A 9 -8.61 12.62 -1.38
CA GLY A 9 -9.23 11.39 -0.89
C GLY A 9 -8.39 10.56 0.09
N ALA A 10 -7.19 11.00 0.46
CA ALA A 10 -6.34 10.30 1.44
C ALA A 10 -6.90 10.27 2.87
N ASP A 11 -7.93 11.07 3.13
CA ASP A 11 -8.67 11.18 4.39
C ASP A 11 -9.92 10.29 4.45
N LEU A 12 -10.25 9.56 3.38
CA LEU A 12 -11.37 8.62 3.37
C LEU A 12 -11.19 7.54 4.46
N PRO A 13 -12.28 7.12 5.14
CA PRO A 13 -12.23 6.14 6.23
C PRO A 13 -11.52 4.82 5.88
N ASP A 14 -11.64 4.35 4.65
CA ASP A 14 -11.05 3.10 4.18
C ASP A 14 -9.58 3.24 3.72
N VAL A 15 -8.97 4.41 3.95
CA VAL A 15 -7.52 4.62 3.82
C VAL A 15 -6.85 4.31 5.17
N ARG A 16 -6.17 3.17 5.22
CA ARG A 16 -5.59 2.58 6.43
C ARG A 16 -4.06 2.68 6.41
N TYR A 17 -3.48 2.62 7.60
CA TYR A 17 -2.04 2.60 7.85
C TYR A 17 -1.74 1.42 8.78
N LEU A 18 -0.48 0.97 8.84
CA LEU A 18 -0.05 -0.09 9.76
C LEU A 18 1.14 0.37 10.60
N ARG A 19 0.89 0.72 11.86
CA ARG A 19 1.92 1.16 12.81
C ARG A 19 1.92 0.38 14.12
N ASP A 20 0.74 0.12 14.65
CA ASP A 20 0.56 -0.51 15.95
C ASP A 20 -0.42 -1.69 15.89
N LEU A 21 -0.70 -2.27 17.06
CA LEU A 21 -1.56 -3.44 17.16
C LEU A 21 -3.02 -3.14 16.74
N PRO A 22 -3.65 -2.06 17.21
CA PRO A 22 -4.98 -1.66 16.72
C PRO A 22 -5.05 -1.51 15.19
N ASP A 23 -4.04 -0.93 14.56
CA ASP A 23 -4.00 -0.85 13.09
C ASP A 23 -4.04 -2.25 12.44
N SER A 24 -3.31 -3.21 13.00
CA SER A 24 -3.29 -4.60 12.51
C SER A 24 -4.65 -5.29 12.66
N ASP A 25 -5.35 -5.05 13.77
CA ASP A 25 -6.66 -5.64 14.02
C ASP A 25 -7.67 -5.12 12.97
N HIS A 26 -7.68 -3.81 12.71
CA HIS A 26 -8.55 -3.22 11.69
C HIS A 26 -8.23 -3.69 10.27
N LEU A 27 -6.96 -3.95 9.95
CA LEU A 27 -6.60 -4.48 8.64
C LEU A 27 -7.15 -5.89 8.44
N ARG A 28 -7.17 -6.73 9.48
CA ARG A 28 -7.67 -8.10 9.35
C ARG A 28 -9.13 -8.15 8.85
N ASP A 29 -9.95 -7.17 9.22
CA ASP A 29 -11.37 -7.10 8.83
C ASP A 29 -11.59 -6.75 7.34
N VAL A 30 -10.52 -6.44 6.60
CA VAL A 30 -10.56 -6.06 5.19
C VAL A 30 -9.61 -6.91 4.33
N LEU A 31 -9.07 -8.00 4.90
CA LEU A 31 -8.24 -8.96 4.17
C LEU A 31 -9.04 -10.24 3.95
N ASP A 32 -10.05 -10.16 3.08
CA ASP A 32 -11.02 -11.24 2.86
C ASP A 32 -11.06 -11.65 1.38
N GLU A 33 -11.59 -12.85 1.10
CA GLU A 33 -11.76 -13.34 -0.27
C GLU A 33 -12.62 -12.39 -1.12
N GLY A 34 -12.08 -11.94 -2.26
CA GLY A 34 -12.76 -11.05 -3.20
C GLY A 34 -12.76 -9.56 -2.81
N HIS A 35 -12.19 -9.18 -1.65
CA HIS A 35 -11.98 -7.78 -1.29
C HIS A 35 -10.79 -7.20 -2.05
N ARG A 36 -10.93 -5.99 -2.61
CA ARG A 36 -9.87 -5.36 -3.42
C ARG A 36 -9.04 -4.40 -2.57
N VAL A 37 -7.77 -4.74 -2.36
CA VAL A 37 -6.83 -3.97 -1.55
C VAL A 37 -5.80 -3.31 -2.44
N ALA A 38 -5.81 -1.98 -2.49
CA ALA A 38 -4.74 -1.20 -3.09
C ALA A 38 -3.68 -0.86 -2.02
N ILE A 39 -2.41 -1.17 -2.29
CA ILE A 39 -1.30 -0.90 -1.39
C ILE A 39 -0.42 0.19 -2.00
N VAL A 40 -0.16 1.26 -1.26
CA VAL A 40 0.68 2.38 -1.69
C VAL A 40 2.04 2.29 -1.01
N GLY A 41 3.07 1.93 -1.77
CA GLY A 41 4.45 1.78 -1.33
C GLY A 41 4.90 0.32 -1.24
N GLY A 42 5.91 -0.04 -2.03
CA GLY A 42 6.63 -1.32 -2.06
C GLY A 42 7.76 -1.43 -1.05
N GLY A 43 7.59 -0.85 0.14
CA GLY A 43 8.47 -1.06 1.29
C GLY A 43 8.17 -2.38 2.01
N TRP A 44 8.89 -2.67 3.11
CA TRP A 44 8.66 -3.90 3.89
C TRP A 44 7.21 -4.07 4.34
N ILE A 45 6.63 -3.02 4.93
CA ILE A 45 5.23 -3.04 5.38
C ILE A 45 4.29 -3.32 4.20
N GLY A 46 4.45 -2.63 3.08
CA GLY A 46 3.59 -2.83 1.92
C GLY A 46 3.69 -4.23 1.33
N MET A 47 4.90 -4.78 1.24
CA MET A 47 5.12 -6.14 0.72
C MET A 47 4.57 -7.21 1.67
N GLU A 48 4.78 -7.08 2.98
CA GLU A 48 4.24 -8.03 3.96
C GLU A 48 2.70 -7.99 4.01
N VAL A 49 2.10 -6.79 3.95
CA VAL A 49 0.64 -6.64 3.85
C VAL A 49 0.13 -7.24 2.54
N ALA A 50 0.82 -7.05 1.41
CA ALA A 50 0.44 -7.64 0.14
C ALA A 50 0.43 -9.17 0.20
N ALA A 51 1.47 -9.76 0.77
CA ALA A 51 1.58 -11.20 0.95
C ALA A 51 0.47 -11.73 1.88
N ALA A 52 0.21 -11.07 3.01
CA ALA A 52 -0.84 -11.45 3.95
C ALA A 52 -2.24 -11.34 3.30
N ALA A 53 -2.53 -10.24 2.61
CA ALA A 53 -3.78 -10.03 1.91
C ALA A 53 -4.04 -11.12 0.86
N ARG A 54 -3.04 -11.46 0.02
CA ARG A 54 -3.14 -12.58 -0.92
C ARG A 54 -3.34 -13.92 -0.21
N GLN A 55 -2.67 -14.15 0.92
CA GLN A 55 -2.82 -15.38 1.70
C GLN A 55 -4.26 -15.54 2.25
N HIS A 56 -4.95 -14.43 2.50
CA HIS A 56 -6.35 -14.43 2.93
C HIS A 56 -7.36 -14.35 1.77
N GLY A 57 -6.91 -14.34 0.51
CA GLY A 57 -7.76 -14.41 -0.68
C GLY A 57 -8.17 -13.06 -1.26
N ALA A 58 -7.67 -11.94 -0.72
CA ALA A 58 -7.95 -10.62 -1.27
C ALA A 58 -7.29 -10.42 -2.63
N ASP A 59 -7.88 -9.58 -3.47
CA ASP A 59 -7.28 -9.11 -4.72
C ASP A 59 -6.39 -7.91 -4.43
N VAL A 60 -5.12 -8.00 -4.78
CA VAL A 60 -4.11 -7.02 -4.34
C VAL A 60 -3.46 -6.35 -5.54
N THR A 61 -3.51 -5.02 -5.54
CA THR A 61 -2.68 -4.18 -6.41
C THR A 61 -1.72 -3.36 -5.56
N LEU A 62 -0.41 -3.45 -5.80
CA LEU A 62 0.60 -2.66 -5.12
C LEU A 62 1.16 -1.61 -6.08
N ILE A 63 1.14 -0.35 -5.65
CA ILE A 63 1.58 0.83 -6.39
C ILE A 63 2.88 1.33 -5.75
N GLU A 64 3.95 1.39 -6.53
CA GLU A 64 5.28 1.84 -6.08
C GLU A 64 5.92 2.77 -7.12
N VAL A 65 6.48 3.87 -6.62
CA VAL A 65 7.11 4.91 -7.45
C VAL A 65 8.47 4.48 -8.00
N ALA A 66 9.17 3.58 -7.30
CA ALA A 66 10.40 2.98 -7.76
C ALA A 66 10.17 1.91 -8.83
N ASP A 67 11.23 1.57 -9.57
CA ASP A 67 11.19 0.54 -10.61
C ASP A 67 11.00 -0.87 -10.03
N LEU A 68 11.40 -1.08 -8.76
CA LEU A 68 11.26 -2.33 -8.04
C LEU A 68 10.86 -2.12 -6.55
N PRO A 69 10.07 -3.04 -5.96
CA PRO A 69 9.82 -3.02 -4.52
C PRO A 69 11.10 -3.31 -3.75
N LEU A 70 11.24 -2.75 -2.54
CA LEU A 70 12.39 -2.92 -1.65
C LEU A 70 13.75 -2.49 -2.25
N GLN A 71 13.77 -1.88 -3.44
CA GLN A 71 15.00 -1.55 -4.19
C GLN A 71 15.98 -0.72 -3.37
N ARG A 72 15.47 0.29 -2.64
CA ARG A 72 16.29 1.15 -1.77
C ARG A 72 16.99 0.39 -0.64
N VAL A 73 16.47 -0.77 -0.24
CA VAL A 73 16.98 -1.56 0.88
C VAL A 73 17.84 -2.73 0.40
N LEU A 74 17.44 -3.40 -0.68
CA LEU A 74 18.02 -4.66 -1.11
C LEU A 74 18.84 -4.56 -2.41
N GLY A 75 18.74 -3.45 -3.14
CA GLY A 75 19.30 -3.31 -4.48
C GLY A 75 18.52 -4.11 -5.53
N ASP A 76 18.86 -3.92 -6.80
CA ASP A 76 18.04 -4.40 -7.91
C ASP A 76 17.91 -5.92 -7.98
N ASP A 77 19.00 -6.66 -7.79
CA ASP A 77 19.02 -8.11 -8.00
C ASP A 77 18.08 -8.85 -7.04
N VAL A 78 18.13 -8.50 -5.76
CA VAL A 78 17.27 -9.12 -4.74
C VAL A 78 15.85 -8.55 -4.82
N ALA A 79 15.69 -7.26 -5.14
CA ALA A 79 14.37 -6.65 -5.33
C ALA A 79 13.57 -7.32 -6.45
N ARG A 80 14.22 -7.73 -7.56
CA ARG A 80 13.57 -8.50 -8.64
C ARG A 80 13.02 -9.83 -8.14
N VAL A 81 13.79 -10.55 -7.31
CA VAL A 81 13.32 -11.83 -6.73
C VAL A 81 12.05 -11.63 -5.90
N PHE A 82 11.98 -10.56 -5.10
CA PHE A 82 10.78 -10.24 -4.32
C PHE A 82 9.59 -9.83 -5.20
N ALA A 83 9.85 -9.04 -6.25
CA ALA A 83 8.82 -8.64 -7.21
C ALA A 83 8.23 -9.86 -7.91
N ASP A 84 9.07 -10.75 -8.42
CA ASP A 84 8.66 -11.96 -9.12
C ASP A 84 7.89 -12.90 -8.18
N LEU A 85 8.37 -13.10 -6.96
CA LEU A 85 7.65 -13.88 -5.95
C LEU A 85 6.25 -13.32 -5.68
N HIS A 86 6.08 -12.00 -5.57
CA HIS A 86 4.75 -11.41 -5.33
C HIS A 86 3.83 -11.55 -6.54
N ARG A 87 4.36 -11.38 -7.75
CA ARG A 87 3.60 -11.63 -9.00
C ARG A 87 3.16 -13.08 -9.11
N GLU A 88 4.05 -14.03 -8.80
CA GLU A 88 3.72 -15.47 -8.78
C GLU A 88 2.61 -15.79 -7.78
N ARG A 89 2.48 -15.01 -6.70
CA ARG A 89 1.37 -15.13 -5.72
C ARG A 89 0.14 -14.28 -6.08
N GLY A 90 0.13 -13.68 -7.26
CA GLY A 90 -1.02 -12.96 -7.82
C GLY A 90 -1.18 -11.53 -7.33
N VAL A 91 -0.11 -10.90 -6.82
CA VAL A 91 -0.11 -9.44 -6.61
C VAL A 91 0.09 -8.75 -7.95
N ASP A 92 -0.79 -7.80 -8.27
CA ASP A 92 -0.61 -6.89 -9.41
C ASP A 92 0.34 -5.75 -9.00
N LEU A 93 1.57 -5.78 -9.52
CA LEU A 93 2.59 -4.77 -9.22
C LEU A 93 2.56 -3.64 -10.27
N ARG A 94 2.12 -2.45 -9.85
CA ARG A 94 2.19 -1.19 -10.61
C ARG A 94 3.44 -0.41 -10.16
N LEU A 95 4.55 -0.66 -10.85
CA LEU A 95 5.85 -0.09 -10.54
C LEU A 95 6.12 1.15 -11.40
N GLY A 96 7.04 2.02 -10.95
CA GLY A 96 7.38 3.25 -11.66
C GLY A 96 6.24 4.29 -11.69
N THR A 97 5.23 4.15 -10.84
CA THR A 97 4.06 5.05 -10.82
C THR A 97 3.60 5.35 -9.40
N GLY A 98 3.10 6.57 -9.19
CA GLY A 98 2.55 7.04 -7.93
C GLY A 98 1.03 7.05 -7.91
N VAL A 99 0.47 7.44 -6.77
CA VAL A 99 -0.96 7.73 -6.63
C VAL A 99 -1.19 9.22 -6.84
N ARG A 100 -2.13 9.56 -7.72
CA ARG A 100 -2.57 10.93 -7.97
C ARG A 100 -3.75 11.33 -7.09
N GLN A 101 -4.71 10.43 -6.89
CA GLN A 101 -5.88 10.65 -6.05
C GLN A 101 -6.53 9.31 -5.65
N ILE A 102 -7.29 9.32 -4.56
CA ILE A 102 -8.17 8.23 -4.15
C ILE A 102 -9.60 8.69 -4.40
N VAL A 103 -10.35 7.90 -5.14
CA VAL A 103 -11.74 8.18 -5.50
C VAL A 103 -12.63 7.48 -4.48
N GLY A 104 -13.57 8.24 -3.93
CA GLY A 104 -14.60 7.72 -3.05
C GLY A 104 -16.01 7.95 -3.57
N ASP A 105 -16.93 7.11 -3.11
CA ASP A 105 -18.37 7.21 -3.28
C ASP A 105 -19.04 6.96 -1.92
N ASP A 106 -19.93 7.86 -1.48
CA ASP A 106 -20.54 7.84 -0.14
C ASP A 106 -19.56 7.55 1.02
N ASP A 107 -18.43 8.28 1.06
CA ASP A 107 -17.33 8.13 2.03
C ASP A 107 -16.62 6.75 2.03
N ARG A 108 -16.78 5.95 0.96
CA ARG A 108 -16.09 4.67 0.78
C ARG A 108 -15.13 4.75 -0.37
N VAL A 109 -13.97 4.12 -0.26
CA VAL A 109 -13.03 4.01 -1.37
C VAL A 109 -13.66 3.15 -2.47
N VAL A 110 -13.55 3.61 -3.72
CA VAL A 110 -13.95 2.84 -4.91
C VAL A 110 -12.81 2.62 -5.89
N ALA A 111 -11.82 3.53 -5.93
CA ALA A 111 -10.67 3.41 -6.81
C ALA A 111 -9.48 4.26 -6.34
N VAL A 112 -8.31 3.92 -6.86
CA VAL A 112 -7.08 4.72 -6.81
C VAL A 112 -6.72 5.11 -8.24
N VAL A 113 -6.49 6.40 -8.49
CA VAL A 113 -5.99 6.88 -9.78
C VAL A 113 -4.50 7.08 -9.68
N THR A 114 -3.74 6.44 -10.56
CA THR A 114 -2.29 6.58 -10.64
C THR A 114 -1.88 7.84 -11.41
N GLU A 115 -0.61 8.21 -11.34
CA GLU A 115 -0.07 9.41 -12.00
C GLU A 115 -0.24 9.40 -13.53
N ASP A 116 -0.24 8.22 -14.15
CA ASP A 116 -0.49 8.01 -15.58
C ASP A 116 -1.97 8.06 -15.96
N GLY A 117 -2.87 8.26 -14.99
CA GLY A 117 -4.32 8.32 -15.18
C GLY A 117 -5.01 6.97 -15.18
N THR A 118 -4.31 5.86 -14.94
CA THR A 118 -4.93 4.54 -14.81
C THR A 118 -5.77 4.46 -13.54
N GLU A 119 -6.97 3.88 -13.63
CA GLU A 119 -7.81 3.60 -12.47
C GLU A 119 -7.59 2.16 -11.97
N VAL A 120 -7.36 2.03 -10.67
CA VAL A 120 -7.23 0.76 -9.95
C VAL A 120 -8.41 0.66 -8.99
N MET A 121 -9.35 -0.25 -9.27
CA MET A 121 -10.50 -0.47 -8.40
C MET A 121 -10.05 -1.02 -7.05
N ALA A 122 -10.55 -0.43 -5.97
CA ALA A 122 -10.18 -0.80 -4.61
C ALA A 122 -11.34 -0.53 -3.65
N ASP A 123 -11.48 -1.37 -2.64
CA ASP A 123 -12.42 -1.20 -1.52
C ASP A 123 -11.69 -0.68 -0.28
N THR A 124 -10.36 -0.83 -0.24
CA THR A 124 -9.50 -0.33 0.84
C THR A 124 -8.14 0.07 0.27
N VAL A 125 -7.56 1.15 0.81
CA VAL A 125 -6.19 1.57 0.52
C VAL A 125 -5.34 1.38 1.76
N VAL A 126 -4.22 0.67 1.65
CA VAL A 126 -3.22 0.57 2.73
C VAL A 126 -1.98 1.36 2.35
N VAL A 127 -1.60 2.34 3.18
CA VAL A 127 -0.47 3.24 2.92
C VAL A 127 0.77 2.81 3.71
N GLY A 128 1.84 2.50 2.98
CA GLY A 128 3.12 2.01 3.48
C GLY A 128 4.33 2.80 2.97
N ILE A 129 4.23 4.12 2.85
CA ILE A 129 5.26 5.01 2.22
C ILE A 129 6.41 5.44 3.16
N GLY A 130 6.63 4.68 4.23
CA GLY A 130 7.69 4.90 5.21
C GLY A 130 7.26 5.70 6.44
N ILE A 131 8.24 6.08 7.27
CA ILE A 131 8.01 6.69 8.58
C ILE A 131 8.81 7.97 8.78
N THR A 132 8.31 8.82 9.66
CA THR A 132 9.00 9.98 10.23
C THR A 132 9.33 9.68 11.71
N PRO A 133 10.59 9.80 12.14
CA PRO A 133 10.97 9.66 13.55
C PRO A 133 10.23 10.68 14.43
N ARG A 134 9.79 10.28 15.63
CA ARG A 134 9.35 11.24 16.65
C ARG A 134 10.60 11.77 17.36
N THR A 135 11.02 12.97 17.03
CA THR A 135 12.23 13.61 17.62
C THR A 135 11.88 14.69 18.63
N ASP A 136 10.60 14.92 18.87
CA ASP A 136 10.05 16.03 19.67
C ASP A 136 10.59 16.03 21.12
N LEU A 137 10.86 14.84 21.68
CA LEU A 137 11.44 14.67 23.02
C LEU A 137 12.95 14.94 23.08
N GLY A 138 13.66 14.95 21.94
CA GLY A 138 15.11 15.12 21.84
C GLY A 138 15.55 16.45 21.22
N ALA A 139 14.61 17.29 20.80
CA ALA A 139 14.91 18.64 20.33
C ALA A 139 15.21 19.53 21.55
N ALA A 140 16.50 19.84 21.75
CA ALA A 140 17.01 20.78 22.74
C ALA A 140 17.43 22.09 22.05
#